data_AF-A0A1G3AUM1-F1
#
_entry.id   AF-A0A1G3AUM1-F1
#
_cell.length_a   1.000
_cell.length_b   1.000
_cell.length_c   1.000
_cell.angle_alpha   90.00
_cell.angle_beta   90.00
_cell.angle_gamma   90.00
#
_symmetry.space_group_name_H-M   'P 1'
#
loop_
_entity.id
_entity.type
_entity.pdbx_description
1 polymer ?
#
loop_
_entity_poly.entity_id
_entity_poly.type
_entity_poly.pdbx_seq_one_letter_code
_entity_poly.pdbx_strand_id
1 'polypeptide(L)'
;MNGTLYSDYSKHRVVPEGDRLKDTAPPEATIPSSPGHEREWLDCVRSRQQPSANVAYHNKINVAVALATLSLRLGRAIRFDPATEQIVGDEEAALAARPQYREPWKFPEEYL
;
A
#
# COMPACT_ATOMS: atom_id res chain seq x y z
N MET A 1 10.48 -13.28 -16.14
CA MET A 1 9.69 -12.05 -16.34
C MET A 1 9.40 -11.95 -17.84
N ASN A 2 8.17 -11.61 -18.25
CA ASN A 2 7.79 -11.62 -19.68
C ASN A 2 7.72 -10.21 -20.30
N GLY A 3 7.84 -9.16 -19.48
CA GLY A 3 7.85 -7.76 -19.91
C GLY A 3 8.11 -6.81 -18.74
N THR A 4 8.41 -5.55 -19.07
CA THR A 4 8.72 -4.47 -18.12
C THR A 4 7.59 -3.45 -18.12
N LEU A 5 7.04 -3.13 -16.94
CA LEU A 5 6.07 -2.06 -16.77
C LEU A 5 6.77 -0.72 -16.53
N TYR A 6 6.50 0.26 -17.39
CA TYR A 6 6.78 1.67 -17.17
C TYR A 6 5.50 2.35 -16.71
N SER A 7 5.50 2.89 -15.49
CA SER A 7 4.35 3.57 -14.93
C SER A 7 4.72 4.93 -14.37
N ASP A 8 3.97 5.96 -14.73
CA ASP A 8 3.91 7.27 -14.08
C ASP A 8 2.44 7.71 -13.95
N TYR A 9 2.17 8.94 -13.47
CA TYR A 9 0.80 9.45 -13.29
C TYR A 9 -0.06 9.43 -14.58
N SER A 10 0.57 9.46 -15.75
CA SER A 10 -0.08 9.61 -17.05
C SER A 10 0.16 8.43 -17.98
N LYS A 11 1.24 7.68 -17.76
CA LYS A 11 1.72 6.65 -18.68
C LYS A 11 1.80 5.32 -17.98
N HIS A 12 1.13 4.33 -18.56
CA HIS A 12 1.14 2.94 -18.09
C HIS A 12 1.43 2.08 -19.32
N ARG A 13 2.68 1.62 -19.48
CA ARG A 13 3.12 0.88 -20.67
C ARG A 13 3.88 -0.37 -20.28
N VAL A 14 3.42 -1.51 -20.78
CA VAL A 14 4.19 -2.76 -20.73
C VAL A 14 5.03 -2.87 -22.00
N VAL A 15 6.32 -3.13 -21.85
CA VAL A 15 7.26 -3.37 -22.94
C VAL A 15 7.67 -4.84 -22.92
N PRO A 16 7.45 -5.61 -24.02
CA PRO A 16 7.87 -6.99 -24.13
C PRO A 16 9.39 -7.19 -23.97
N GLU A 17 9.80 -8.26 -23.29
CA GLU A 17 11.20 -8.73 -23.34
C GLU A 17 11.39 -9.65 -24.56
N GLY A 18 11.66 -9.05 -25.72
CA GLY A 18 11.65 -9.78 -26.99
C GLY A 18 10.25 -10.34 -27.30
N ASP A 19 10.16 -11.60 -27.71
CA ASP A 19 8.89 -12.23 -28.11
C ASP A 19 8.15 -12.92 -26.95
N ARG A 20 8.53 -12.64 -25.71
CA ARG A 20 8.02 -13.35 -24.52
C ARG A 20 6.64 -12.88 -24.08
N LEU A 21 6.21 -11.68 -24.45
CA LEU A 21 4.86 -11.17 -24.18
C LEU A 21 4.00 -11.29 -25.43
N LYS A 22 3.15 -12.32 -25.47
CA LYS A 22 2.28 -12.60 -26.62
C LYS A 22 1.04 -11.71 -26.68
N ASP A 23 0.59 -11.21 -25.54
CA ASP A 23 -0.54 -10.29 -25.43
C ASP A 23 -0.06 -8.98 -24.82
N THR A 24 0.02 -7.96 -25.68
CA THR A 24 0.48 -6.62 -25.32
C THR A 24 -0.68 -5.63 -25.21
N ALA A 25 -1.91 -6.07 -25.43
CA ALA A 25 -3.07 -5.20 -25.33
C ALA A 25 -3.28 -4.84 -23.85
N PRO A 26 -3.39 -3.55 -23.51
CA PRO A 26 -3.76 -3.19 -22.15
C PRO A 26 -5.18 -3.72 -21.86
N PRO A 27 -5.46 -4.10 -20.60
CA PRO A 27 -6.82 -4.45 -20.20
C PRO A 27 -7.74 -3.25 -20.45
N GLU A 28 -9.04 -3.53 -20.64
CA GLU A 28 -10.04 -2.48 -20.72
C GLU A 28 -10.02 -1.61 -19.45
N ALA A 29 -10.26 -0.31 -19.61
CA ALA A 29 -10.30 0.61 -18.49
C ALA A 29 -11.50 0.28 -17.59
N THR A 30 -11.24 -0.21 -16.39
CA THR A 30 -12.27 -0.60 -15.42
C THR A 30 -12.61 0.49 -14.40
N ILE A 31 -11.82 1.56 -14.35
CA ILE A 31 -12.00 2.67 -13.41
C ILE A 31 -11.91 4.02 -14.14
N PRO A 32 -12.69 5.02 -13.72
CA PRO A 32 -12.61 6.36 -14.29
C PRO A 32 -11.28 7.03 -13.94
N SER A 33 -10.83 7.96 -14.77
CA SER A 33 -9.69 8.82 -14.44
C SER A 33 -9.98 9.65 -13.19
N SER A 34 -8.97 9.81 -12.34
CA SER A 34 -9.08 10.67 -11.16
C SER A 34 -9.34 12.13 -11.59
N PRO A 35 -10.28 12.85 -10.94
CA PRO A 35 -10.46 14.28 -11.16
C PRO A 35 -9.36 15.14 -10.49
N GLY A 36 -8.40 14.51 -9.80
CA GLY A 36 -7.39 15.15 -8.95
C GLY A 36 -7.77 15.09 -7.47
N HIS A 37 -6.79 14.94 -6.58
CA HIS A 37 -7.02 14.72 -5.14
C HIS A 37 -7.80 15.87 -4.48
N GLU A 38 -7.45 17.12 -4.81
CA GLU A 38 -8.06 18.31 -4.22
C GLU A 38 -9.51 18.46 -4.67
N ARG A 39 -9.78 18.18 -5.96
CA ARG A 39 -11.14 18.23 -6.52
C ARG A 39 -12.00 17.15 -5.91
N GLU A 40 -11.52 15.91 -5.92
CA GLU A 40 -12.22 14.77 -5.34
C GLU A 40 -12.56 15.02 -3.87
N TRP A 41 -11.61 15.56 -3.10
CA TRP A 41 -11.82 15.89 -1.69
C TRP A 41 -12.96 16.90 -1.48
N LEU A 42 -12.97 18.01 -2.22
CA LEU A 42 -14.04 19.02 -2.15
C LEU A 42 -15.41 18.43 -2.53
N ASP A 43 -15.46 17.62 -3.58
CA ASP A 43 -16.68 17.00 -4.07
C ASP A 43 -17.22 15.98 -3.05
N CYS A 44 -16.33 15.20 -2.41
CA CYS A 44 -16.67 14.29 -1.32
C CYS A 44 -17.17 15.02 -0.07
N VAL A 45 -16.54 16.13 0.32
CA VAL A 45 -17.03 16.96 1.45
C VAL A 45 -18.45 17.47 1.18
N ARG A 46 -18.72 17.95 -0.04
CA ARG A 46 -20.04 18.45 -0.44
C ARG A 46 -21.09 17.34 -0.49
N SER A 47 -20.76 16.23 -1.14
CA SER A 47 -21.67 15.10 -1.37
C SER A 47 -21.81 14.14 -0.17
N ARG A 48 -20.94 14.29 0.82
CA ARG A 48 -20.78 13.35 1.95
C ARG A 48 -20.43 11.93 1.52
N GLN A 49 -19.77 11.78 0.37
CA GLN A 49 -19.25 10.50 -0.10
C GLN A 49 -17.81 10.25 0.39
N GLN A 50 -17.42 8.98 0.47
CA GLN A 50 -16.08 8.57 0.86
C GLN A 50 -15.09 8.82 -0.30
N PRO A 51 -13.98 9.55 -0.10
CA PRO A 51 -12.92 9.68 -1.11
C PRO A 51 -12.31 8.35 -1.53
N SER A 52 -11.75 8.30 -2.75
CA SER A 52 -11.05 7.11 -3.25
C SER A 52 -9.81 6.80 -2.39
N ALA A 53 -9.03 7.83 -2.05
CA ALA A 53 -7.88 7.76 -1.15
C ALA A 53 -8.29 7.85 0.33
N ASN A 54 -9.15 6.93 0.79
CA ASN A 54 -9.59 6.87 2.18
C ASN A 54 -8.62 6.10 3.10
N VAL A 55 -8.80 6.29 4.41
CA VAL A 55 -7.95 5.68 5.45
C VAL A 55 -7.97 4.15 5.39
N ALA A 56 -9.12 3.51 5.16
CA ALA A 56 -9.21 2.05 5.13
C ALA A 56 -8.46 1.46 3.92
N TYR A 57 -8.55 2.13 2.76
CA TYR A 57 -7.78 1.79 1.57
C TYR A 57 -6.26 1.97 1.81
N HIS A 58 -5.86 3.13 2.31
CA HIS A 58 -4.44 3.44 2.53
C HIS A 58 -3.80 2.66 3.67
N ASN A 59 -4.56 2.27 4.71
CA ASN A 59 -4.03 1.47 5.81
C ASN A 59 -3.40 0.17 5.28
N LYS A 60 -4.10 -0.56 4.40
CA LYS A 60 -3.61 -1.82 3.81
C LYS A 60 -2.29 -1.64 3.05
N ILE A 61 -2.15 -0.54 2.33
CA ILE A 61 -0.91 -0.19 1.61
C ILE A 61 0.20 0.13 2.61
N ASN A 62 -0.11 0.96 3.61
CA ASN A 62 0.85 1.38 4.62
C ASN A 62 1.37 0.20 5.45
N VAL A 63 0.53 -0.77 5.79
CA VAL A 63 0.93 -2.01 6.48
C VAL A 63 1.99 -2.75 5.66
N ALA A 64 1.77 -2.94 4.35
CA ALA A 64 2.74 -3.61 3.49
C ALA A 64 4.08 -2.87 3.44
N VAL A 65 4.07 -1.53 3.33
CA VAL A 65 5.28 -0.69 3.31
C VAL A 65 6.02 -0.75 4.66
N ALA A 66 5.29 -0.71 5.77
CA ALA A 66 5.87 -0.83 7.11
C ALA A 66 6.53 -2.19 7.33
N LEU A 67 5.87 -3.29 6.93
CA LEU A 67 6.42 -4.64 6.98
C LEU A 67 7.66 -4.79 6.09
N ALA A 68 7.67 -4.20 4.89
CA ALA A 68 8.84 -4.21 4.02
C ALA A 68 10.03 -3.46 4.63
N THR A 69 9.76 -2.30 5.24
CA THR A 69 10.78 -1.52 5.96
C THR A 69 11.33 -2.30 7.15
N LEU A 70 10.46 -2.97 7.90
CA LEU A 70 10.86 -3.79 9.04
C LEU A 70 11.68 -5.01 8.59
N SER A 71 11.26 -5.68 7.51
CA SER A 71 11.98 -6.80 6.90
C SER A 71 13.38 -6.38 6.45
N LEU A 72 13.51 -5.21 5.82
CA LEU A 72 14.80 -4.64 5.43
C LEU A 72 15.71 -4.41 6.65
N ARG A 73 15.16 -3.86 7.74
CA ARG A 73 15.91 -3.59 8.97
C ARG A 73 16.37 -4.86 9.69
N LEU A 74 15.54 -5.90 9.71
CA LEU A 74 15.84 -7.18 10.36
C LEU A 74 16.63 -8.15 9.48
N GLY A 75 16.76 -7.86 8.18
CA GLY A 75 17.49 -8.70 7.22
C GLY A 75 16.82 -10.05 6.93
N ARG A 76 15.51 -10.18 7.17
CA ARG A 76 14.75 -11.42 6.99
C ARG A 76 13.31 -11.18 6.56
N ALA A 77 12.68 -12.19 5.96
CA ALA A 77 11.26 -12.13 5.60
C ALA A 77 10.37 -12.14 6.86
N ILE A 78 9.26 -11.41 6.82
CA ILE A 78 8.28 -11.34 7.90
C ILE A 78 6.98 -11.99 7.43
N ARG A 79 6.43 -12.90 8.23
CA ARG A 79 5.14 -13.54 7.96
C ARG A 79 4.02 -12.73 8.62
N PHE A 80 3.11 -12.23 7.81
CA PHE A 80 1.95 -11.47 8.26
C PHE A 80 0.66 -12.23 7.92
N ASP A 81 -0.25 -12.33 8.88
CA ASP A 81 -1.60 -12.86 8.69
C ASP A 81 -2.57 -11.69 8.44
N PRO A 82 -3.09 -11.52 7.21
CA PRO A 82 -4.00 -10.42 6.91
C PRO A 82 -5.40 -10.60 7.50
N ALA A 83 -5.77 -11.78 7.99
CA ALA A 83 -7.07 -11.99 8.62
C ALA A 83 -7.09 -11.49 10.07
N THR A 84 -5.97 -11.66 10.78
CA THR A 84 -5.81 -11.21 12.17
C THR A 84 -5.01 -9.90 12.28
N GLU A 85 -4.42 -9.44 11.17
CA GLU A 85 -3.53 -8.28 11.07
C GLU A 85 -2.29 -8.38 11.99
N GLN A 86 -1.72 -9.59 12.12
CA GLN A 86 -0.61 -9.87 13.02
C GLN A 86 0.64 -10.41 12.32
N ILE A 87 1.81 -10.10 12.90
CA ILE A 87 3.06 -10.79 12.57
C ILE A 87 3.07 -12.13 13.30
N VAL A 88 3.23 -13.23 12.56
CA VAL A 88 3.09 -14.60 13.09
C VAL A 88 4.45 -15.28 13.22
N GLY A 89 4.74 -15.77 14.42
CA GLY A 89 5.95 -16.56 14.70
C GLY A 89 7.26 -15.77 14.77
N ASP A 90 7.19 -14.44 14.89
CA ASP A 90 8.36 -13.55 15.02
C ASP A 90 8.08 -12.46 16.07
N GLU A 91 8.31 -12.79 17.35
CA GLU A 91 8.08 -11.88 18.48
C GLU A 91 8.98 -10.63 18.43
N GLU A 92 10.22 -10.79 17.96
CA GLU A 92 11.15 -9.67 17.79
C GLU A 92 10.61 -8.66 16.77
N ALA A 93 10.11 -9.15 15.62
CA ALA A 93 9.48 -8.29 14.62
C ALA A 93 8.17 -7.67 15.13
N ALA A 94 7.33 -8.43 15.83
CA ALA A 94 6.09 -7.91 16.43
C ALA A 94 6.36 -6.77 17.42
N LEU A 95 7.39 -6.91 18.28
CA LEU A 95 7.82 -5.85 19.18
C LEU A 95 8.41 -4.65 18.44
N ALA A 96 9.23 -4.89 17.42
CA ALA A 96 9.86 -3.83 16.62
C ALA A 96 8.87 -3.05 15.74
N ALA A 97 7.69 -3.62 15.45
CA ALA A 97 6.60 -2.93 14.77
C ALA A 97 5.89 -1.90 15.68
N ARG A 98 6.07 -1.98 17.00
CA ARG A 98 5.50 -1.01 17.96
C ARG A 98 6.37 0.25 17.98
N PRO A 99 5.83 1.45 17.65
CA PRO A 99 6.62 2.66 17.63
C PRO A 99 6.96 3.13 19.05
N GLN A 100 8.19 3.57 19.26
CA GLN A 100 8.60 4.24 20.49
C GLN A 100 8.29 5.74 20.38
N TYR A 101 7.40 6.23 21.23
CA TYR A 101 7.04 7.63 21.25
C TYR A 101 8.05 8.46 22.05
N ARG A 102 8.27 9.70 21.62
CA ARG A 102 9.14 10.64 22.32
C ARG A 102 8.44 11.19 23.56
N GLU A 103 9.14 11.29 24.67
CA GLU A 103 8.63 11.92 25.90
C GLU A 103 8.07 13.36 25.65
N PRO A 104 6.96 13.76 26.30
CA PRO A 104 6.16 13.02 27.30
C PRO A 104 5.06 12.13 26.70
N TRP A 105 5.07 11.89 25.39
CA TRP A 105 4.02 11.16 24.70
C TRP A 105 4.15 9.66 24.92
N LYS A 106 3.02 9.00 25.22
CA LYS A 106 2.95 7.55 25.38
C LYS A 106 2.21 6.94 24.21
N PHE A 107 2.71 5.80 23.72
CA PHE A 107 1.99 5.01 22.74
C PHE A 107 0.71 4.45 23.40
N PRO A 108 -0.47 4.59 22.77
CA PRO A 108 -1.71 4.07 23.34
C PRO A 108 -1.78 2.56 23.12
N GLU A 109 -1.33 1.80 24.13
CA GLU A 109 -1.26 0.34 24.08
C GLU A 109 -2.65 -0.33 24.01
N GLU A 110 -3.72 0.39 24.33
CA GLU A 110 -5.09 -0.12 24.28
C GLU A 110 -5.60 -0.48 22.86
N TYR A 111 -4.88 -0.05 21.81
CA TYR A 111 -5.22 -0.34 20.41
C TYR A 111 -4.40 -1.49 19.80
N LEU A 112 -3.64 -2.23 20.62
CA LEU A 112 -2.91 -3.43 20.20
C LEU A 112 -3.74 -4.71 20.31
#